data_AF-A0A3D1QW11-F1
#
_entry.id   AF-A0A3D1QW11-F1
#
_cell.length_a   1.000
_cell.length_b   1.000
_cell.length_c   1.000
_cell.angle_alpha   90.00
_cell.angle_beta   90.00
_cell.angle_gamma   90.00
#
_symmetry.space_group_name_H-M   'P 1'
#
loop_
_entity.id
_entity.type
_entity.pdbx_description
1 polymer ?
#
loop_
_entity_poly.entity_id
_entity_poly.type
_entity_poly.pdbx_seq_one_letter_code
_entity_poly.pdbx_strand_id
1 'polypeptide(L)'
;MSAALVLIGCKGELCEGDCPDIAGLYQIQVVSVTGACGFSSLTLGPSLDLAQSADGRRVFAEVIDPTNDLRLLVAANVSNLEEGEGGSFSGFSQFASTARAKSDTPPQPLQVLLTGTVVESDGRLQLSGFLSTRQLQPEFCSVDLVFTGLGPFVTPAAE
;
A
#
# COMPACT_ATOMS: atom_id res chain seq x y z
N MET A 1 -28.04 7.75 -11.94
CA MET A 1 -26.84 7.37 -12.71
C MET A 1 -25.87 6.76 -11.72
N SER A 2 -25.72 5.44 -11.79
CA SER A 2 -24.92 4.64 -10.87
C SER A 2 -23.43 4.80 -11.19
N ALA A 3 -22.65 5.26 -10.20
CA ALA A 3 -21.22 5.00 -10.17
C ALA A 3 -21.01 3.81 -9.24
N ALA A 4 -21.04 2.60 -9.81
CA ALA A 4 -20.43 1.46 -9.15
C ALA A 4 -18.93 1.76 -9.11
N LEU A 5 -18.40 2.05 -7.92
CA LEU A 5 -16.97 1.95 -7.69
C LEU A 5 -16.59 0.51 -8.03
N VAL A 6 -15.97 0.33 -9.19
CA VAL A 6 -15.26 -0.90 -9.48
C VAL A 6 -14.12 -0.93 -8.48
N LEU A 7 -14.29 -1.73 -7.42
CA LEU A 7 -13.20 -2.22 -6.59
C LEU A 7 -12.35 -3.11 -7.51
N ILE A 8 -11.43 -2.53 -8.28
CA ILE A 8 -10.44 -3.24 -9.11
C ILE A 8 -9.38 -3.90 -8.20
N GLY A 9 -9.77 -4.39 -7.02
CA GLY A 9 -8.84 -4.75 -5.94
C GLY A 9 -8.98 -6.16 -5.38
N CYS A 10 -9.97 -6.95 -5.80
CA CYS A 10 -10.12 -8.32 -5.30
C CYS A 10 -10.43 -9.28 -6.45
N LYS A 11 -9.39 -9.91 -7.02
CA LYS A 11 -9.54 -11.22 -7.65
C LYS A 11 -8.95 -12.23 -6.68
N GLY A 12 -9.79 -13.00 -6.00
CA GLY A 12 -9.33 -14.06 -5.10
C GLY A 12 -10.09 -14.16 -3.79
N GLU A 13 -10.29 -15.39 -3.32
CA GLU A 13 -10.73 -15.70 -1.96
C GLU A 13 -9.63 -15.30 -0.96
N LEU A 14 -10.03 -14.83 0.23
CA LEU A 14 -9.08 -14.57 1.31
C LEU A 14 -8.29 -15.83 1.60
N CYS A 15 -6.97 -15.68 1.77
CA CYS A 15 -6.17 -16.82 2.13
C CYS A 15 -6.44 -17.26 3.58
N GLU A 16 -6.81 -18.53 3.76
CA GLU A 16 -6.97 -19.16 5.08
C GLU A 16 -5.87 -20.17 5.41
N GLY A 17 -5.01 -20.55 4.46
CA GLY A 17 -3.86 -21.46 4.64
C GLY A 17 -3.02 -21.52 3.37
N ASP A 18 -1.72 -21.80 3.52
CA ASP A 18 -0.73 -21.79 2.43
C ASP A 18 -0.74 -20.50 1.60
N CYS A 19 -0.70 -19.35 2.29
CA CYS A 19 -0.77 -18.05 1.63
C CYS A 19 0.46 -17.76 0.77
N PRO A 20 0.28 -17.09 -0.37
CA PRO A 20 1.39 -16.68 -1.22
C PRO A 20 2.35 -15.79 -0.45
N ASP A 21 3.64 -16.04 -0.64
CA ASP A 21 4.68 -15.20 -0.08
C ASP A 21 4.74 -13.87 -0.85
N ILE A 22 4.38 -12.80 -0.15
CA ILE A 22 4.36 -11.43 -0.64
C ILE A 22 5.43 -10.60 0.09
N ALA A 23 6.07 -11.17 1.11
CA ALA A 23 7.07 -10.46 1.88
C ALA A 23 8.27 -10.11 0.99
N GLY A 24 8.80 -8.90 1.17
CA GLY A 24 9.97 -8.50 0.41
C GLY A 24 10.19 -7.01 0.29
N LEU A 25 11.40 -6.69 -0.14
CA LEU A 25 11.76 -5.36 -0.58
C LEU A 25 11.55 -5.25 -2.10
N TYR A 26 10.71 -4.31 -2.52
CA TYR A 26 10.37 -4.07 -3.92
C TYR A 26 10.81 -2.66 -4.34
N GLN A 27 11.49 -2.54 -5.48
CA GLN A 27 11.90 -1.23 -6.02
C GLN A 27 10.70 -0.57 -6.69
N ILE A 28 10.48 0.72 -6.46
CA ILE A 28 9.33 1.45 -7.00
C ILE A 28 9.77 2.29 -8.18
N GLN A 29 9.05 2.20 -9.31
CA GLN A 29 9.42 2.92 -10.54
C GLN A 29 8.47 4.04 -10.98
N VAL A 30 7.30 4.25 -10.35
CA VAL A 30 6.33 5.27 -10.79
C VAL A 30 5.61 5.92 -9.60
N VAL A 31 5.34 7.23 -9.66
CA VAL A 31 4.60 8.03 -8.67
C VAL A 31 3.75 9.08 -9.41
N SER A 32 2.45 9.19 -9.14
CA SER A 32 1.55 10.19 -9.77
C SER A 32 0.79 11.01 -8.71
N VAL A 33 1.16 12.27 -8.50
CA VAL A 33 0.51 13.13 -7.49
C VAL A 33 -0.61 13.96 -8.11
N THR A 34 -1.79 14.04 -7.48
CA THR A 34 -2.90 14.91 -7.91
C THR A 34 -3.32 15.89 -6.80
N GLY A 35 -3.21 17.20 -7.05
CA GLY A 35 -3.70 18.23 -6.12
C GLY A 35 -2.67 18.73 -5.10
N ALA A 36 -3.10 19.66 -4.23
CA ALA A 36 -2.27 20.28 -3.19
C ALA A 36 -2.71 19.77 -1.81
N CYS A 37 -2.01 18.77 -1.29
CA CYS A 37 -2.35 18.17 0.00
C CYS A 37 -1.68 18.92 1.16
N GLY A 38 -2.37 19.00 2.30
CA GLY A 38 -1.80 19.52 3.56
C GLY A 38 -0.79 18.57 4.22
N PHE A 39 -0.68 17.35 3.69
CA PHE A 39 0.40 16.39 3.90
C PHE A 39 1.28 16.37 2.65
N SER A 40 2.58 16.13 2.78
CA SER A 40 3.42 15.99 1.59
C SER A 40 3.00 14.73 0.81
N SER A 41 3.25 14.69 -0.50
CA SER A 41 3.08 13.45 -1.26
C SER A 41 3.83 12.36 -0.51
N LEU A 42 3.11 11.40 0.08
CA LEU A 42 3.72 10.33 0.86
C LEU A 42 4.77 9.70 -0.03
N THR A 43 6.02 9.94 0.32
CA THR A 43 7.12 9.46 -0.46
C THR A 43 7.28 8.04 0.01
N LEU A 44 6.69 7.10 -0.74
CA LEU A 44 7.27 5.78 -0.75
C LEU A 44 8.73 6.02 -1.13
N GLY A 45 9.67 5.51 -0.32
CA GLY A 45 11.07 5.56 -0.66
C GLY A 45 11.31 4.94 -2.06
N PRO A 46 12.55 4.93 -2.55
CA PRO A 46 12.86 4.21 -3.81
C PRO A 46 12.47 2.71 -3.74
N SER A 47 12.18 2.21 -2.55
CA SER A 47 11.71 0.85 -2.26
C SER A 47 10.52 0.85 -1.31
N LEU A 48 9.65 -0.16 -1.49
CA LEU A 48 8.57 -0.55 -0.59
C LEU A 48 8.97 -1.85 0.11
N ASP A 49 9.02 -1.83 1.43
CA ASP A 49 9.20 -3.03 2.24
C ASP A 49 7.82 -3.56 2.66
N LEU A 50 7.51 -4.80 2.27
CA LEU A 50 6.32 -5.52 2.68
C LEU A 50 6.72 -6.59 3.69
N ALA A 51 6.30 -6.40 4.94
CA ALA A 51 6.38 -7.43 5.95
C ALA A 51 5.12 -8.29 5.92
N GLN A 52 5.23 -9.60 6.09
CA GLN A 52 4.07 -10.51 6.13
C GLN A 52 3.91 -11.09 7.54
N SER A 53 2.66 -11.29 7.96
CA SER A 53 2.34 -11.95 9.23
C SER A 53 2.83 -13.40 9.21
N ALA A 54 3.11 -13.96 10.39
CA ALA A 54 3.60 -15.33 10.53
C ALA A 54 2.63 -16.39 9.97
N ASP A 55 1.33 -16.09 9.91
CA ASP A 55 0.31 -16.94 9.30
C ASP A 55 0.12 -16.69 7.80
N GLY A 56 0.88 -15.76 7.20
CA GLY A 56 0.81 -15.40 5.78
C GLY A 56 -0.40 -14.55 5.38
N ARG A 57 -1.38 -14.35 6.27
CA ARG A 57 -2.70 -13.81 5.92
C ARG A 57 -2.74 -12.30 5.75
N ARG A 58 -1.71 -11.59 6.23
CA ARG A 58 -1.62 -10.13 6.15
C ARG A 58 -0.26 -9.67 5.73
N VAL A 59 -0.22 -8.60 4.96
CA VAL A 59 0.99 -7.83 4.69
C VAL A 59 0.87 -6.44 5.30
N PHE A 60 2.02 -5.89 5.66
CA PHE A 60 2.17 -4.61 6.31
C PHE A 60 3.16 -3.76 5.50
N ALA A 61 2.74 -2.54 5.17
CA ALA A 61 3.59 -1.53 4.56
C ALA A 61 3.77 -0.36 5.53
N GLU A 62 5.01 0.06 5.78
CA GLU A 62 5.28 1.34 6.44
C GLU A 62 5.21 2.46 5.40
N VAL A 63 4.42 3.48 5.69
CA VAL A 63 4.27 4.68 4.86
C VAL A 63 4.70 5.89 5.68
N ILE A 64 5.64 6.66 5.14
CA ILE A 64 6.28 7.77 5.85
C ILE A 64 5.90 9.10 5.19
N ASP A 65 5.40 10.05 5.98
CA ASP A 65 5.35 11.48 5.63
C ASP A 65 6.53 12.21 6.29
N PRO A 66 7.64 12.46 5.57
CA PRO A 66 8.80 13.11 6.15
C PRO A 66 8.53 14.57 6.54
N THR A 67 7.52 15.21 5.93
CA THR A 67 7.20 16.61 6.19
C THR A 67 6.51 16.80 7.55
N ASN A 68 5.78 15.78 8.00
CA ASN A 68 5.02 15.80 9.24
C ASN A 68 5.53 14.79 10.29
N ASP A 69 6.65 14.12 10.03
CA ASP A 69 7.21 13.03 10.84
C ASP A 69 6.14 11.95 11.17
N LEU A 70 5.32 11.63 10.17
CA LEU A 70 4.24 10.65 10.30
C LEU A 70 4.73 9.29 9.80
N ARG A 71 4.54 8.26 10.62
CA ARG A 71 4.79 6.86 10.25
C ARG A 71 3.51 6.06 10.40
N LEU A 72 3.04 5.49 9.31
CA LEU A 72 1.78 4.77 9.23
C LEU A 72 2.05 3.33 8.86
N LEU A 73 1.58 2.39 9.68
CA LEU A 73 1.61 0.97 9.34
C LEU A 73 0.27 0.57 8.74
N VAL A 74 0.27 0.30 7.43
CA VAL A 74 -0.95 -0.07 6.69
C VAL A 74 -0.99 -1.60 6.56
N ALA A 75 -2.06 -2.20 7.08
CA ALA A 75 -2.29 -3.64 6.96
C ALA A 75 -3.22 -3.94 5.78
N ALA A 76 -2.88 -4.97 5.02
CA ALA A 76 -3.69 -5.51 3.94
C ALA A 76 -3.86 -7.03 4.09
N ASN A 77 -5.06 -7.54 3.82
CA ASN A 77 -5.30 -8.98 3.84
C ASN A 77 -4.82 -9.58 2.52
N VAL A 78 -4.27 -10.80 2.61
CA VAL A 78 -3.77 -11.57 1.48
C VAL A 78 -4.88 -12.48 0.93
N SER A 79 -4.95 -12.55 -0.39
CA SER A 79 -5.86 -13.42 -1.15
C SER A 79 -5.07 -14.23 -2.17
N ASN A 80 -5.53 -15.45 -2.43
CA ASN A 80 -4.97 -16.30 -3.47
C ASN A 80 -5.43 -15.83 -4.85
N LEU A 81 -4.54 -15.82 -5.84
CA LEU A 81 -4.96 -15.68 -7.24
C LEU A 81 -5.52 -17.02 -7.73
N GLU A 82 -6.61 -16.98 -8.51
CA GLU A 82 -7.33 -18.18 -8.99
C GLU A 82 -6.44 -19.13 -9.83
N GLU A 83 -5.35 -18.63 -10.43
CA GLU A 83 -4.49 -19.38 -11.35
C GLU A 83 -3.17 -19.85 -10.72
N GLY A 84 -2.98 -19.70 -9.40
CA GLY A 84 -1.84 -20.29 -8.67
C GLY A 84 -0.46 -19.67 -8.93
N GLU A 85 -0.39 -18.61 -9.74
CA GLU A 85 0.87 -17.93 -10.11
C GLU A 85 1.19 -16.72 -9.20
N GLY A 86 0.59 -16.63 -8.01
CA GLY A 86 0.91 -15.57 -7.04
C GLY A 86 -0.22 -15.20 -6.08
N GLY A 87 -0.18 -13.97 -5.58
CA GLY A 87 -1.08 -13.46 -4.55
C GLY A 87 -1.57 -12.04 -4.81
N SER A 88 -2.67 -11.67 -4.17
CA SER A 88 -3.11 -10.28 -4.10
C SER A 88 -3.22 -9.85 -2.64
N PHE A 89 -3.15 -8.54 -2.41
CA PHE A 89 -3.39 -7.96 -1.10
C PHE A 89 -4.23 -6.70 -1.22
N SER A 90 -5.10 -6.48 -0.23
CA SER A 90 -5.94 -5.29 -0.15
C SER A 90 -6.19 -4.89 1.30
N GLY A 91 -5.99 -3.60 1.58
CA GLY A 91 -6.02 -3.05 2.92
C GLY A 91 -6.52 -1.61 2.93
N PHE A 92 -7.41 -1.32 3.86
CA PHE A 92 -7.85 0.04 4.14
C PHE A 92 -7.55 0.36 5.60
N SER A 93 -6.87 1.48 5.83
CA SER A 93 -6.55 1.98 7.16
C SER A 93 -6.96 3.44 7.27
N GLN A 94 -7.46 3.83 8.43
CA GLN A 94 -7.78 5.21 8.75
C GLN A 94 -6.96 5.64 9.95
N PHE A 95 -6.19 6.71 9.77
CA PHE A 95 -5.32 7.27 10.79
C PHE A 95 -5.84 8.64 11.23
N ALA A 96 -5.62 9.00 12.49
CA ALA A 96 -5.78 10.37 12.91
C ALA A 96 -4.62 11.18 12.30
N SER A 97 -4.89 12.02 11.30
CA SER A 97 -3.85 12.87 10.71
C SER A 97 -3.48 13.95 11.72
N THR A 98 -2.26 13.89 12.22
CA THR A 98 -1.62 15.00 12.94
C THR A 98 -0.96 15.99 11.97
N ALA A 99 -1.15 15.87 10.64
CA ALA A 99 -0.60 16.79 9.65
C ALA A 99 -1.12 18.20 9.93
N ARG A 100 -0.34 18.96 10.71
CA ARG A 100 -0.65 20.30 11.15
C ARG A 100 -0.46 21.22 9.96
N ALA A 101 -1.49 21.36 9.12
CA ALA A 101 -1.66 22.58 8.37
C ALA A 101 -1.84 23.70 9.41
N LYS A 102 -0.78 24.49 9.66
CA LYS A 102 -0.75 25.74 10.45
C LYS A 102 -2.16 26.31 10.74
N SER A 103 -2.79 26.00 11.87
CA SER A 103 -4.03 26.63 12.38
C SER A 103 -4.64 25.77 13.49
N ASP A 104 -5.47 26.38 14.33
CA ASP A 104 -6.36 25.79 15.37
C ASP A 104 -7.39 24.77 14.84
N THR A 105 -7.10 24.11 13.71
CA THR A 105 -8.00 23.16 13.06
C THR A 105 -7.81 21.78 13.66
N PRO A 106 -8.89 21.08 14.07
CA PRO A 106 -8.79 19.74 14.64
C PRO A 106 -8.18 18.73 13.65
N PRO A 107 -7.43 17.73 14.15
CA PRO A 107 -6.90 16.62 13.36
C PRO A 107 -7.97 16.01 12.46
N GLN A 108 -7.65 15.82 11.18
CA GLN A 108 -8.58 15.24 10.21
C GLN A 108 -8.21 13.77 9.95
N PRO A 109 -9.16 12.89 9.65
CA PRO A 109 -8.82 11.51 9.33
C PRO A 109 -8.08 11.42 7.99
N LEU A 110 -6.96 10.71 7.98
CA LEU A 110 -6.24 10.30 6.78
C LEU A 110 -6.67 8.87 6.43
N GLN A 111 -7.18 8.69 5.23
CA GLN A 111 -7.55 7.37 4.70
C GLN A 111 -6.44 6.87 3.81
N VAL A 112 -6.01 5.63 4.03
CA VAL A 112 -4.96 4.98 3.25
C VAL A 112 -5.49 3.67 2.72
N LEU A 113 -5.48 3.52 1.41
CA LEU A 113 -5.82 2.31 0.68
C LEU A 113 -4.55 1.75 0.06
N LEU A 114 -4.20 0.52 0.42
CA LEU A 114 -3.09 -0.22 -0.12
C LEU A 114 -3.63 -1.47 -0.83
N THR A 115 -3.34 -1.62 -2.11
CA THR A 115 -3.69 -2.81 -2.87
C THR A 115 -2.55 -3.25 -3.76
N GLY A 116 -2.43 -4.53 -4.06
CA GLY A 116 -1.47 -4.99 -5.04
C GLY A 116 -1.62 -6.45 -5.39
N THR A 117 -0.87 -6.85 -6.40
CA THR A 117 -0.75 -8.22 -6.90
C THR A 117 0.72 -8.54 -7.04
N VAL A 118 1.12 -9.70 -6.55
CA VAL A 118 2.40 -10.32 -6.80
C VAL A 118 2.16 -11.51 -7.71
N VAL A 119 2.85 -11.55 -8.84
CA VAL A 119 2.80 -12.65 -9.79
C VAL A 119 4.20 -13.20 -10.03
N GLU A 120 4.33 -14.50 -10.20
CA GLU A 120 5.58 -15.12 -10.63
C GLU A 120 5.69 -15.06 -12.16
N SER A 121 6.77 -14.49 -12.67
CA SER A 121 7.09 -14.42 -14.09
C SER A 121 8.56 -14.73 -14.29
N ASP A 122 8.86 -15.73 -15.12
CA ASP A 122 10.24 -16.18 -15.40
C ASP A 122 11.07 -16.51 -14.13
N GLY A 123 10.44 -17.13 -13.13
CA GLY A 123 11.07 -17.49 -11.85
C GLY A 123 11.39 -16.29 -10.94
N ARG A 124 10.78 -15.13 -11.23
CA ARG A 124 10.87 -13.92 -10.41
C ARG A 124 9.48 -13.48 -10.00
N LEU A 125 9.32 -13.10 -8.74
CA LEU A 125 8.10 -12.41 -8.32
C LEU A 125 8.10 -11.01 -8.94
N GLN A 126 6.93 -10.50 -9.30
CA GLN A 126 6.74 -9.15 -9.79
C GLN A 126 5.54 -8.55 -9.05
N LEU A 127 5.79 -7.43 -8.39
CA LEU A 127 4.77 -6.66 -7.69
C LEU A 127 4.22 -5.59 -8.63
N SER A 128 2.90 -5.47 -8.65
CA SER A 128 2.19 -4.29 -9.16
C SER A 128 1.15 -3.89 -8.13
N GLY A 129 1.08 -2.62 -7.78
CA GLY A 129 0.18 -2.17 -6.74
C GLY A 129 -0.10 -0.68 -6.76
N PHE A 130 -0.93 -0.30 -5.81
CA PHE A 130 -1.52 1.01 -5.70
C PHE A 130 -1.63 1.41 -4.22
N LEU A 131 -1.14 2.60 -3.89
CA LEU A 131 -1.31 3.23 -2.58
C LEU A 131 -2.03 4.57 -2.79
N SER A 132 -3.26 4.66 -2.31
CA SER A 132 -4.04 5.90 -2.32
C SER A 132 -4.12 6.45 -0.91
N THR A 133 -3.70 7.69 -0.72
CA THR A 133 -3.92 8.43 0.52
C THR A 133 -4.86 9.58 0.28
N ARG A 134 -5.90 9.69 1.11
CA ARG A 134 -6.96 10.67 0.94
C ARG A 134 -7.25 11.40 2.24
N GLN A 135 -7.46 12.69 2.13
CA GLN A 135 -8.05 13.52 3.17
C GLN A 135 -9.36 14.08 2.61
N LEU A 136 -10.47 13.82 3.31
CA LEU A 136 -11.81 14.17 2.80
C LEU A 136 -12.29 15.55 3.26
N GLN A 137 -11.64 16.15 4.26
CA GLN A 137 -12.04 17.41 4.87
C GLN A 137 -10.80 18.23 5.31
N PRO A 138 -10.87 19.58 5.27
CA PRO A 138 -11.98 20.41 4.77
C PRO A 138 -12.07 20.47 3.23
N GLU A 139 -10.98 20.18 2.53
CA GLU A 139 -10.94 20.05 1.07
C GLU A 139 -10.48 18.63 0.72
N PHE A 140 -11.06 18.05 -0.34
CA PHE A 140 -10.65 16.75 -0.82
C PHE A 140 -9.24 16.84 -1.40
N CYS A 141 -8.32 16.03 -0.89
CA CYS A 141 -7.03 15.81 -1.51
C CYS A 141 -6.69 14.33 -1.56
N SER A 142 -6.04 13.89 -2.65
CA SER A 142 -5.57 12.51 -2.79
C SER A 142 -4.15 12.44 -3.35
N VAL A 143 -3.36 11.51 -2.84
CA VAL A 143 -2.05 11.14 -3.39
C VAL A 143 -2.15 9.68 -3.78
N ASP A 144 -2.01 9.39 -5.06
CA ASP A 144 -2.23 8.08 -5.65
C ASP A 144 -0.92 7.55 -6.24
N LEU A 145 -0.36 6.50 -5.65
CA LEU A 145 0.92 5.96 -6.05
C LEU A 145 0.68 4.62 -6.73
N VAL A 146 1.07 4.49 -7.99
CA VAL A 146 1.13 3.20 -8.67
C VAL A 146 2.56 2.72 -8.60
N PHE A 147 2.80 1.62 -7.92
CA PHE A 147 4.14 1.06 -7.80
C PHE A 147 4.22 -0.28 -8.52
N THR A 148 5.32 -0.47 -9.23
CA THR A 148 5.71 -1.77 -9.80
C THR A 148 7.12 -2.06 -9.34
N GLY A 149 7.41 -3.33 -9.07
CA GLY A 149 8.71 -3.78 -8.60
C GLY A 149 8.96 -5.24 -8.92
N LEU A 150 10.23 -5.64 -8.83
CA LEU A 150 10.62 -7.05 -8.89
C LEU A 150 10.77 -7.60 -7.48
N GLY A 151 10.49 -8.90 -7.37
CA GLY A 151 10.46 -9.76 -6.20
C GLY A 151 11.71 -9.70 -5.36
N PRO A 152 11.60 -10.14 -4.10
CA PRO A 152 12.38 -9.60 -3.01
C PRO A 152 13.84 -9.47 -3.38
N PHE A 153 14.37 -8.24 -3.29
CA PHE A 153 15.81 -8.12 -3.13
C PHE A 153 16.14 -8.88 -1.86
N VAL A 154 16.85 -10.00 -2.01
CA VAL A 154 17.38 -10.71 -0.86
C VAL A 154 18.29 -9.70 -0.15
N THR A 155 17.84 -9.12 0.95
CA THR A 155 18.77 -8.52 1.91
C THR A 155 19.67 -9.66 2.33
N PRO A 156 21.00 -9.59 2.09
CA PRO A 156 21.89 -10.62 2.62
C PRO A 156 21.57 -10.74 4.10
N ALA A 157 21.27 -11.96 4.55
CA ALA A 157 21.06 -12.23 5.96
C ALA A 157 22.26 -11.64 6.69
N ALA A 158 22.01 -10.70 7.61
CA ALA A 158 23.06 -10.25 8.51
C ALA A 158 23.49 -11.49 9.30
N GLU A 159 24.69 -11.99 9.00
CA GLU A 159 25.40 -13.00 9.80
C GLU A 159 25.61 -12.51 11.23
#